data_AF-A0A0G0K7Q7-F1
#
_entry.id   AF-A0A0G0K7Q7-F1
#
_cell.length_a   1.000
_cell.length_b   1.000
_cell.length_c   1.000
_cell.angle_alpha   90.00
_cell.angle_beta   90.00
_cell.angle_gamma   90.00
#
_symmetry.space_group_name_H-M   'P 1'
#
loop_
_entity.id
_entity.type
_entity.pdbx_description
1 polymer ?
#
loop_
_entity_poly.entity_id
_entity_poly.type
_entity_poly.pdbx_seq_one_letter_code
_entity_poly.pdbx_strand_id
1 'polypeptide(L)' 'KYLSKKEPIHNVLSFVSGDIKKPFIDPPDRVLHLGDIAVCYPVAVKEACEEGILVEEKVIELLIHGAYHLLGVHHE' A
#
# COMPACT_ATOMS: atom_id res chain seq x y z
N LYS A 1 3.01 -2.36 14.64
CA LYS A 1 3.15 -3.84 14.56
C LYS A 1 3.91 -4.26 13.30
N TYR A 2 3.58 -3.70 12.13
CA TYR A 2 4.24 -4.05 10.86
C TYR A 2 5.39 -3.12 10.49
N LEU A 3 5.30 -1.83 10.86
CA LEU A 3 6.41 -0.89 10.77
C LEU A 3 7.08 -0.76 12.13
N SER A 4 8.41 -0.84 12.16
CA SER A 4 9.24 -0.72 13.36
C SER A 4 9.41 0.74 13.84
N LYS A 5 8.85 1.72 13.12
CA LYS A 5 8.87 3.15 13.49
C LYS A 5 7.59 3.53 14.26
N LYS A 6 7.73 4.44 15.22
CA LYS A 6 6.65 4.90 16.13
C LYS A 6 5.86 6.13 15.61
N GLU A 7 6.14 6.67 14.43
CA GLU A 7 5.42 7.79 13.79
C GLU A 7 5.52 7.74 12.25
N PRO A 8 4.63 8.41 11.46
CA PRO A 8 3.27 8.87 11.73
C PRO A 8 2.22 7.86 11.19
N ILE A 9 0.93 8.20 11.16
CA ILE A 9 -0.08 7.40 10.44
C ILE A 9 0.30 7.39 8.96
N HIS A 10 0.56 6.21 8.41
CA HIS A 10 0.85 6.04 6.98
C HIS A 10 -0.46 6.07 6.18
N ASN A 11 -0.46 6.81 5.08
CA ASN A 11 -1.58 6.90 4.15
C ASN A 11 -1.77 5.61 3.32
N VAL A 12 -0.68 4.89 3.01
CA VAL A 12 -0.70 3.60 2.33
C VAL A 12 0.35 2.64 2.87
N LEU A 13 0.03 1.34 2.88
CA LEU A 13 0.93 0.23 3.19
C LEU A 13 0.86 -0.80 2.06
N SER A 14 2.01 -1.38 1.71
CA SER A 14 2.11 -2.46 0.71
C SER A 14 2.74 -3.70 1.34
N PHE A 15 2.16 -4.86 1.07
CA PHE A 15 2.57 -6.14 1.64
C PHE A 15 2.91 -7.13 0.52
N VAL A 16 4.20 -7.32 0.25
CA VAL A 16 4.68 -8.20 -0.83
C VAL A 16 4.52 -9.67 -0.41
N SER A 17 3.93 -10.51 -1.27
CA SER A 17 3.70 -11.94 -0.98
C SER A 17 4.99 -12.74 -0.77
N GLY A 18 6.09 -12.34 -1.42
CA GLY A 18 7.37 -13.06 -1.40
C GLY A 18 8.29 -12.83 -0.18
N ASP A 19 8.03 -11.79 0.63
CA ASP A 19 8.93 -11.40 1.74
C ASP A 19 8.51 -11.96 3.12
N ILE A 20 7.49 -12.82 3.14
CA ILE A 20 6.95 -13.35 4.39
C ILE A 20 7.82 -14.52 4.86
N LYS A 21 8.56 -14.32 5.96
CA LYS A 21 9.35 -15.37 6.65
C LYS A 21 8.53 -16.61 7.09
N LYS A 22 7.21 -16.58 6.94
CA LYS A 22 6.30 -17.71 7.12
C LYS A 22 5.69 -18.05 5.76
N PRO A 23 5.64 -19.33 5.36
CA PRO A 23 5.01 -19.72 4.12
C PRO A 23 3.53 -19.32 4.17
N PHE A 24 3.17 -18.28 3.45
CA PHE A 24 1.78 -18.04 3.11
C PHE A 24 1.39 -19.12 2.09
N ILE A 25 0.20 -19.70 2.24
CA ILE A 25 -0.29 -20.65 1.25
C ILE A 25 -0.78 -19.81 0.08
N ASP A 26 -0.05 -19.85 -1.03
CA ASP A 26 -0.50 -19.22 -2.25
C ASP A 26 -1.82 -19.87 -2.72
N PRO A 27 -2.77 -19.07 -3.23
CA PRO A 27 -3.96 -19.62 -3.87
C PRO A 27 -3.57 -20.60 -4.99
N PRO A 28 -4.27 -21.75 -5.13
CA PRO A 28 -3.97 -22.75 -6.14
C PRO A 28 -4.52 -22.36 -7.53
N ASP A 29 -4.49 -21.07 -7.87
CA ASP A 29 -5.09 -20.50 -9.08
C ASP A 29 -4.08 -20.32 -10.23
N ARG A 30 -2.79 -20.63 -9.99
CA ARG A 30 -1.67 -20.44 -10.93
C ARG A 30 -1.49 -18.98 -11.36
N VAL A 31 -1.96 -18.03 -10.55
CA VAL A 31 -1.79 -16.59 -10.76
C VAL A 31 -0.65 -16.10 -9.85
N LEU A 32 0.13 -15.14 -10.35
CA LEU A 32 1.13 -14.45 -9.54
C LEU A 32 0.43 -13.40 -8.68
N HIS A 33 0.38 -13.63 -7.36
CA HIS A 33 -0.14 -12.67 -6.39
C HIS A 33 1.00 -11.76 -5.91
N LEU A 34 1.07 -10.52 -6.40
CA LEU A 34 2.13 -9.57 -6.04
C LEU A 34 2.08 -9.16 -4.55
N GLY A 35 0.88 -9.14 -3.98
CA GLY A 35 0.66 -8.75 -2.60
C GLY A 35 -0.59 -7.91 -2.41
N ASP A 36 -0.68 -7.27 -1.23
CA ASP A 36 -1.82 -6.45 -0.82
C ASP A 36 -1.42 -4.97 -0.67
N ILE A 37 -2.35 -4.07 -1.00
CA ILE A 37 -2.23 -2.63 -0.73
C ILE A 37 -3.36 -2.22 0.22
N ALA A 38 -3.00 -1.62 1.35
CA ALA A 38 -3.95 -1.07 2.31
C ALA A 38 -3.86 0.45 2.33
N VAL A 39 -4.95 1.13 1.99
CA VAL A 39 -5.06 2.59 2.00
C VAL A 39 -5.84 3.04 3.24
N CYS A 40 -5.29 4.01 3.97
CA CYS A 40 -5.99 4.64 5.09
C CYS A 40 -6.95 5.72 4.56
N TYR A 41 -8.18 5.32 4.26
CA TYR A 41 -9.17 6.23 3.66
C TYR A 41 -9.37 7.57 4.41
N PRO A 42 -9.47 7.61 5.76
CA PRO A 42 -9.58 8.89 6.48
C PRO A 42 -8.39 9.82 6.25
N VAL A 43 -7.18 9.28 6.09
CA VAL A 43 -5.99 10.07 5.79
C VAL A 43 -6.02 10.55 4.34
N ALA A 44 -6.41 9.68 3.40
CA ALA A 44 -6.57 10.07 1.99
C ALA A 44 -7.59 11.21 1.82
N VAL A 45 -8.72 11.18 2.55
CA VAL A 45 -9.70 12.28 2.56
C VAL A 45 -9.09 13.57 3.09
N LYS A 46 -8.32 13.48 4.18
CA LYS A 46 -7.64 14.64 4.77
C LYS A 46 -6.63 15.25 3.80
N GLU A 47 -5.75 14.42 3.21
CA GLU A 47 -4.74 14.84 2.23
C GLU A 47 -5.39 15.45 0.98
N ALA A 48 -6.44 14.82 0.43
CA ALA A 48 -7.16 15.35 -0.71
C ALA A 48 -7.77 16.75 -0.43
N CYS A 49 -8.30 16.95 0.78
CA CYS A 49 -8.82 18.24 1.21
C CYS A 49 -7.71 19.29 1.37
N GLU A 50 -6.54 18.91 1.90
CA GLU A 50 -5.39 19.80 2.07
C GLU A 50 -4.79 20.22 0.72
N GLU A 51 -4.80 19.32 -0.27
CA GLU A 51 -4.27 19.54 -1.61
C GLU A 51 -5.29 20.15 -2.59
N GLY A 52 -6.58 20.16 -2.24
CA GLY A 52 -7.64 20.69 -3.08
C GLY A 52 -7.99 19.81 -4.29
N ILE A 53 -7.79 18.49 -4.18
CA ILE A 53 -8.10 17.50 -5.23
C ILE A 53 -9.26 16.59 -4.81
N LEU A 54 -9.79 15.77 -5.74
CA LEU A 54 -10.80 14.78 -5.40
C LEU A 54 -10.19 13.66 -4.55
N VAL A 55 -10.99 13.13 -3.62
CA VAL A 55 -10.59 11.97 -2.79
C VAL A 55 -10.23 10.77 -3.67
N GLU A 56 -10.94 10.58 -4.79
CA GLU A 56 -10.65 9.53 -5.76
C GLU A 56 -9.24 9.69 -6.37
N GLU A 57 -8.85 10.92 -6.74
CA GLU A 57 -7.52 11.21 -7.28
C GLU A 57 -6.44 10.85 -6.26
N LYS A 58 -6.61 11.27 -5.00
CA LYS A 58 -5.66 10.92 -3.92
C LYS A 58 -5.57 9.40 -3.71
N VAL A 59 -6.69 8.69 -3.72
CA VAL A 59 -6.69 7.23 -3.57
C VAL A 59 -5.98 6.55 -4.75
N ILE A 60 -6.20 7.02 -5.98
CA ILE A 60 -5.51 6.50 -7.17
C ILE A 60 -4.00 6.72 -7.05
N GLU A 61 -3.55 7.90 -6.64
CA GLU A 61 -2.12 8.18 -6.41
C GLU A 61 -1.50 7.23 -5.38
N LEU A 62 -2.19 7.02 -4.25
CA LEU A 62 -1.73 6.10 -3.20
C LEU A 62 -1.69 4.65 -3.67
N LEU A 63 -2.66 4.22 -4.49
CA LEU A 63 -2.67 2.88 -5.08
C LEU A 63 -1.52 2.71 -6.08
N ILE A 64 -1.25 3.70 -6.93
CA ILE A 64 -0.11 3.66 -7.86
C ILE A 64 1.20 3.57 -7.07
N HIS A 65 1.35 4.38 -6.03
CA HIS A 65 2.51 4.33 -5.14
C HIS A 65 2.67 2.95 -4.48
N GLY A 66 1.58 2.39 -3.94
CA GLY A 66 1.61 1.05 -3.37
C GLY A 66 1.93 -0.05 -4.40
N ALA A 67 1.42 0.07 -5.62
CA ALA A 67 1.71 -0.87 -6.70
C ALA A 67 3.19 -0.85 -7.10
N TYR A 68 3.82 0.33 -7.14
CA TYR A 68 5.27 0.42 -7.35
C TYR A 68 6.05 -0.34 -6.27
N HIS A 69 5.64 -0.25 -5.01
CA HIS A 69 6.25 -1.01 -3.93
C HIS A 69 6.05 -2.52 -4.07
N LEU A 70 4.87 -2.98 -4.52
CA LEU A 70 4.66 -4.39 -4.83
C LEU A 70 5.54 -4.91 -5.98
N LEU A 71 5.92 -4.03 -6.91
CA LEU A 71 6.85 -4.34 -8.00
C LEU A 71 8.33 -4.25 -7.60
N GLY A 72 8.64 -3.97 -6.33
CA GLY A 72 10.02 -3.81 -5.85
C GLY A 72 10.67 -2.48 -6.24
N VAL A 73 9.88 -1.51 -6.72
CA VAL A 73 10.32 -0.14 -6.97
C VAL A 73 10.11 0.65 -5.69
N HIS A 74 11.19 0.86 -4.94
CA HIS A 74 11.17 1.75 -3.77
C HIS A 74 11.62 3.14 -4.22
N HIS A 75 10.82 4.17 -3.91
CA HIS A 75 11.36 5.52 -3.81
C HIS A 75 12.22 5.61 -2.54
N GLU A 76 13.40 6.23 -2.64
CA GLU A 76 14.26 6.53 -1.48
C GLU A 76 13.56 7.40 -0.43
#